data_AF-A0A3D5KGD5-F1
#
_entry.id   AF-A0A3D5KGD5-F1
#
_cell.length_a   1.000
_cell.length_b   1.000
_cell.length_c   1.000
_cell.angle_alpha   90.00
_cell.angle_beta   90.00
_cell.angle_gamma   90.00
#
_symmetry.space_group_name_H-M   'P 1'
#
loop_
_entity.id
_entity.type
_entity.pdbx_description
1 polymer ?
#
loop_
_entity_poly.entity_id
_entity_poly.type
_entity_poly.pdbx_seq_one_letter_code
_entity_poly.pdbx_strand_id
1 'polypeptide(L)'
;KIQPLFREIILSNKNKGISTEVKFVDGLNLFYKDEIVYLSANKEEVTIKGKLNDKKARLKYEKINQVECITEQDIIEKSKNVAARAVMGQLTLGLLEAIVCRMSDIGNKVKTVTKYFIVINYVSDGEEKVLSF
;
A
#
# COMPACT_ATOMS: atom_id res chain seq x y z
N LYS A 1 6.71 -14.50 2.96
CA LYS A 1 5.58 -15.32 3.49
C LYS A 1 4.40 -14.36 3.62
N ILE A 2 3.47 -14.35 2.67
CA ILE A 2 2.37 -13.37 2.63
C ILE A 2 1.54 -13.51 3.91
N GLN A 3 1.31 -12.40 4.62
CA GLN A 3 0.60 -12.44 5.90
C GLN A 3 -0.82 -13.01 5.71
N PRO A 4 -1.31 -13.86 6.64
CA PRO A 4 -2.65 -14.44 6.58
C PRO A 4 -3.75 -13.39 6.44
N LEU A 5 -3.57 -12.20 7.02
CA LEU A 5 -4.52 -11.10 6.99
C LEU A 5 -4.72 -10.53 5.58
N PHE A 6 -3.64 -10.38 4.79
CA PHE A 6 -3.78 -9.95 3.40
C PHE A 6 -4.46 -11.04 2.57
N ARG A 7 -4.15 -12.31 2.84
CA ARG A 7 -4.90 -13.43 2.27
C ARG A 7 -6.36 -13.42 2.69
N GLU A 8 -6.73 -13.14 3.94
CA GLU A 8 -8.12 -13.12 4.41
C GLU A 8 -8.91 -11.95 3.83
N ILE A 9 -8.33 -10.75 3.75
CA ILE A 9 -8.97 -9.59 3.10
C ILE A 9 -9.20 -9.88 1.61
N ILE A 10 -8.29 -10.62 0.96
CA ILE A 10 -8.34 -11.01 -0.46
C ILE A 10 -9.20 -12.28 -0.70
N LEU A 11 -9.34 -13.19 0.27
CA LEU A 11 -10.00 -14.51 0.13
C LEU A 11 -11.37 -14.63 0.80
N SER A 12 -11.78 -13.68 1.64
CA SER A 12 -13.09 -13.71 2.32
C SER A 12 -14.29 -13.55 1.35
N ASN A 13 -14.05 -13.21 0.08
CA ASN A 13 -15.09 -13.15 -0.95
C ASN A 13 -14.79 -14.13 -2.10
N LYS A 14 -15.01 -15.42 -1.84
CA LYS A 14 -14.88 -16.50 -2.83
C LYS A 14 -15.79 -16.20 -4.04
N ASN A 15 -15.19 -16.02 -5.22
CA ASN A 15 -15.77 -15.99 -6.59
C ASN A 15 -15.91 -14.65 -7.34
N LYS A 16 -15.49 -13.51 -6.81
CA LYS A 16 -15.31 -12.28 -7.61
C LYS A 16 -13.98 -11.64 -7.22
N GLY A 17 -13.11 -11.38 -8.19
CA GLY A 17 -11.84 -10.69 -7.94
C GLY A 17 -12.09 -9.46 -7.07
N ILE A 18 -11.34 -9.32 -5.99
CA ILE A 18 -11.56 -8.23 -5.03
C ILE A 18 -10.91 -7.00 -5.61
N SER A 19 -11.73 -6.02 -5.98
CA SER A 19 -11.31 -4.71 -6.43
C SER A 19 -11.79 -3.67 -5.44
N THR A 20 -10.88 -2.85 -4.93
CA THR A 20 -11.22 -1.74 -4.05
C THR A 20 -10.68 -0.43 -4.64
N GLU A 21 -11.40 0.66 -4.41
CA GLU A 21 -10.93 2.00 -4.73
C GLU A 21 -10.03 2.49 -3.60
N VAL A 22 -8.79 2.82 -3.95
CA VAL A 22 -7.80 3.39 -3.03
C VAL A 22 -7.18 4.62 -3.67
N LYS A 23 -6.50 5.44 -2.87
CA LYS A 23 -5.72 6.57 -3.37
C LYS A 23 -4.29 6.14 -3.46
N PHE A 24 -3.64 6.34 -4.60
CA PHE A 24 -2.22 6.08 -4.75
C PHE A 24 -1.39 7.06 -3.90
N VAL A 25 -0.38 6.55 -3.20
CA VAL A 25 0.55 7.38 -2.43
C VAL A 25 1.87 7.52 -3.17
N ASP A 26 2.59 6.41 -3.36
CA ASP A 26 3.90 6.40 -4.00
C ASP A 26 4.32 4.97 -4.44
N GLY A 27 5.37 4.86 -5.26
CA GLY A 27 6.03 3.59 -5.61
C GLY A 27 6.00 3.18 -7.07
N LEU A 28 5.36 3.98 -7.93
CA LEU A 28 5.25 3.80 -9.37
C LEU A 28 5.07 5.16 -10.06
N ASN A 29 5.99 5.51 -10.97
CA ASN A 29 5.94 6.73 -11.77
C ASN A 29 4.75 6.78 -12.76
N LEU A 30 3.97 5.71 -12.84
CA LEU A 30 2.78 5.64 -13.69
C LEU A 30 1.61 6.45 -13.12
N PHE A 31 1.48 6.51 -11.79
CA PHE A 31 0.36 7.16 -11.12
C PHE A 31 0.85 8.41 -10.38
N TYR A 32 0.00 9.42 -10.27
CA TYR A 32 0.31 10.61 -9.49
C TYR A 32 -0.21 10.46 -8.05
N LYS A 33 0.44 11.14 -7.10
CA LYS A 33 -0.01 11.17 -5.70
C LYS A 33 -1.49 11.56 -5.60
N ASP A 34 -2.22 10.86 -4.72
CA ASP A 34 -3.66 10.96 -4.47
C ASP A 34 -4.59 10.61 -5.66
N GLU A 35 -4.03 10.09 -6.75
CA GLU A 35 -4.81 9.53 -7.86
C GLU A 35 -5.65 8.35 -7.36
N ILE A 36 -6.95 8.35 -7.69
CA ILE A 36 -7.83 7.23 -7.35
C ILE A 36 -7.55 6.07 -8.30
N VAL A 37 -7.18 4.93 -7.73
CA VAL A 37 -6.86 3.70 -8.46
C VAL A 37 -7.70 2.53 -7.95
N TYR A 38 -8.04 1.64 -8.86
CA TYR A 38 -8.58 0.32 -8.54
C TYR A 38 -7.42 -0.63 -8.24
N LEU A 39 -7.35 -1.08 -6.99
CA LEU A 39 -6.46 -2.16 -6.58
C LEU A 39 -7.26 -3.46 -6.65
N SER A 40 -6.90 -4.34 -7.59
CA SER A 40 -7.56 -5.62 -7.80
C SER A 40 -6.61 -6.78 -7.62
N ALA A 41 -7.06 -7.87 -7.01
CA ALA A 41 -6.26 -9.09 -6.87
C ALA A 41 -6.97 -10.30 -7.49
N ASN A 42 -6.21 -11.14 -8.18
CA ASN A 42 -6.67 -12.43 -8.70
C ASN A 42 -5.80 -13.58 -8.16
N LYS A 43 -5.83 -14.76 -8.78
CA LYS A 43 -5.04 -15.93 -8.30
C LYS A 43 -3.53 -15.83 -8.56
N GLU A 44 -3.09 -14.94 -9.45
CA GLU A 44 -1.71 -14.89 -9.95
C GLU A 44 -1.03 -13.53 -9.73
N GLU A 45 -1.80 -12.44 -9.76
CA GLU A 45 -1.28 -11.08 -9.72
C GLU A 45 -2.20 -10.09 -9.01
N VAL A 46 -1.58 -8.99 -8.57
CA VAL A 46 -2.24 -7.74 -8.20
C VAL A 46 -2.22 -6.81 -9.41
N THR A 47 -3.33 -6.15 -9.69
CA THR A 47 -3.50 -5.14 -10.72
C THR A 47 -3.81 -3.80 -10.08
N ILE A 48 -3.18 -2.75 -10.59
CA ILE A 48 -3.46 -1.37 -10.23
C ILE A 48 -3.93 -0.68 -11.51
N LYS A 49 -5.15 -0.13 -11.52
CA LYS A 49 -5.71 0.57 -12.68
C LYS A 49 -6.16 1.97 -12.27
N GLY A 50 -5.78 3.00 -13.03
CA GLY A 50 -6.30 4.35 -12.78
C GLY A 50 -7.81 4.40 -13.00
N LYS A 51 -8.52 5.18 -12.17
CA LYS A 51 -9.97 5.32 -12.29
C LYS A 51 -10.37 6.19 -13.48
N LEU A 52 -9.60 7.24 -13.73
CA LEU A 52 -9.89 8.28 -14.74
C LEU A 52 -9.01 8.15 -15.99
N ASN A 53 -8.15 7.13 -16.07
CA ASN A 53 -7.26 6.91 -17.20
C ASN A 53 -7.12 5.41 -17.49
N ASP A 54 -6.56 5.09 -18.66
CA ASP A 54 -6.30 3.69 -19.06
C ASP A 54 -4.96 3.16 -18.54
N LYS A 55 -4.31 3.86 -17.61
CA LYS A 55 -3.04 3.41 -17.04
C LYS A 55 -3.26 2.17 -16.19
N LYS A 56 -2.42 1.16 -16.40
CA LYS A 56 -2.51 -0.11 -15.70
C LYS A 56 -1.11 -0.65 -15.38
N ALA A 57 -0.90 -1.02 -14.13
CA ALA A 57 0.25 -1.79 -13.68
C ALA A 57 -0.19 -3.18 -13.19
N ARG A 58 0.69 -4.17 -13.33
CA ARG A 58 0.47 -5.55 -12.89
C ARG A 58 1.68 -6.03 -12.12
N LEU A 59 1.43 -6.71 -11.01
CA LEU A 59 2.45 -7.21 -10.11
C LEU A 59 2.16 -8.67 -9.77
N LYS A 60 2.95 -9.59 -10.33
CA LYS A 60 2.86 -11.01 -10.04
C LYS A 60 3.22 -11.30 -8.58
N TYR A 61 2.54 -12.23 -7.94
CA TYR A 61 2.82 -12.59 -6.55
C TYR A 61 4.24 -13.09 -6.30
N GLU A 62 4.87 -13.71 -7.31
CA GLU A 62 6.26 -14.15 -7.26
C GLU A 62 7.25 -13.01 -7.01
N LYS A 63 6.89 -11.79 -7.41
CA LYS A 63 7.69 -10.59 -7.18
C LYS A 63 7.38 -9.91 -5.85
N ILE A 64 6.31 -10.31 -5.14
CA ILE A 64 5.88 -9.69 -3.90
C ILE A 64 6.57 -10.38 -2.72
N ASN A 65 7.43 -9.63 -2.02
CA ASN A 65 8.10 -10.09 -0.82
C ASN A 65 7.13 -10.09 0.37
N GLN A 66 6.41 -8.99 0.51
CA GLN A 66 5.61 -8.69 1.69
C GLN A 66 4.46 -7.74 1.35
N VAL A 67 3.36 -7.90 2.08
CA VAL A 67 2.25 -6.96 2.06
C VAL A 67 1.80 -6.68 3.49
N GLU A 68 1.62 -5.41 3.80
CA GLU A 68 1.20 -4.94 5.11
C GLU A 68 0.01 -3.98 4.99
N CYS A 69 -0.87 -4.06 5.99
CA CYS A 69 -1.91 -3.07 6.23
C CYS A 69 -1.56 -2.38 7.53
N ILE A 70 -1.22 -1.09 7.48
CA ILE A 70 -0.75 -0.32 8.63
C ILE A 70 -1.70 0.84 8.89
N THR A 71 -1.91 1.17 10.16
CA THR A 71 -2.76 2.31 10.54
C THR A 71 -1.96 3.59 10.64
N GLU A 72 -2.67 4.73 10.65
CA GLU A 72 -2.08 6.03 10.94
C GLU A 72 -1.33 6.05 12.29
N GLN A 73 -1.89 5.43 13.32
CA GLN A 73 -1.23 5.35 14.63
C GLN A 73 0.06 4.52 14.56
N ASP A 74 0.04 3.37 13.88
CA ASP A 74 1.24 2.54 13.70
C ASP A 74 2.35 3.33 13.01
N ILE A 75 2.02 4.11 11.99
CA ILE A 75 3.00 4.93 11.25
C ILE A 75 3.55 6.05 12.14
N ILE A 76 2.71 6.73 12.93
CA ILE A 76 3.15 7.79 13.85
C ILE A 76 4.07 7.23 14.94
N GLU A 77 3.72 6.10 15.55
CA GLU A 77 4.55 5.45 16.57
C GLU A 77 5.89 4.98 16.00
N LYS A 78 5.86 4.38 14.81
CA LYS A 78 7.05 3.81 14.19
C LYS A 78 7.95 4.86 13.52
N SER A 79 7.41 5.96 13.02
CA SER A 79 8.19 7.08 12.47
C SER A 79 9.06 7.78 13.54
N LYS A 80 8.58 7.81 14.79
CA LYS A 80 9.30 8.42 15.93
C LYS A 80 10.44 7.55 16.47
N ASN A 81 10.43 6.25 16.22
CA ASN A 81 11.40 5.32 16.81
C ASN A 81 12.34 4.73 15.75
N VAL A 82 13.63 5.06 15.83
CA VAL A 82 14.68 4.62 14.91
C VAL A 82 14.77 3.09 14.81
N ALA A 83 14.63 2.38 15.93
CA ALA A 83 14.65 0.93 15.95
C ALA A 83 13.37 0.33 15.34
N ALA A 84 12.22 0.98 15.52
CA ALA A 84 10.96 0.56 14.90
C ALA A 84 11.00 0.72 13.36
N ARG A 85 11.69 1.76 12.84
CA ARG A 85 11.96 1.91 11.40
C ARG A 85 12.82 0.77 10.84
N ALA A 86 13.73 0.20 11.64
CA ALA A 86 14.56 -0.94 11.23
C ALA A 86 13.79 -2.29 11.26
N VAL A 87 12.80 -2.43 12.15
CA VAL A 87 11.97 -3.64 12.27
C VAL A 87 10.88 -3.71 11.19
N MET A 88 10.51 -2.57 10.60
CA MET A 88 9.52 -2.43 9.52
C MET A 88 10.05 -2.89 8.15
N GLY A 89 10.69 -4.06 8.10
CA GLY A 89 11.36 -4.65 6.95
C GLY A 89 10.87 -4.14 5.59
N GLN A 90 11.78 -3.48 4.88
CA GLN A 90 11.63 -2.97 3.52
C GLN A 90 10.72 -1.72 3.35
N LEU A 91 10.06 -1.20 4.40
CA LEU A 91 9.46 0.13 4.34
C LEU A 91 10.58 1.18 4.29
N THR A 92 10.77 1.82 3.14
CA THR A 92 11.81 2.85 3.00
C THR A 92 11.44 4.08 3.83
N LEU A 93 12.45 4.81 4.30
CA LEU A 93 12.25 6.07 5.03
C LEU A 93 11.42 7.06 4.19
N GLY A 94 11.67 7.11 2.88
CA GLY A 94 10.91 7.97 1.95
C GLY A 94 9.42 7.65 1.91
N LEU A 95 9.03 6.37 2.00
CA LEU A 95 7.61 6.02 2.04
C LEU A 95 6.95 6.43 3.35
N LEU A 96 7.63 6.23 4.49
CA LEU A 96 7.14 6.71 5.78
C LEU A 96 6.95 8.23 5.75
N GLU A 97 7.92 8.96 5.20
CA GLU A 97 7.83 10.41 5.02
C GLU A 97 6.67 10.81 4.11
N ALA A 98 6.47 10.12 2.98
CA ALA A 98 5.37 10.38 2.06
C ALA A 98 3.99 10.15 2.72
N ILE A 99 3.86 9.08 3.52
CA ILE A 99 2.63 8.77 4.25
C ILE A 99 2.40 9.75 5.42
N VAL A 100 3.43 10.11 6.19
CA VAL A 100 3.34 11.09 7.29
C VAL A 100 3.04 12.49 6.75
N CYS A 101 3.66 12.87 5.63
CA CYS A 101 3.35 14.12 4.91
C CYS A 101 1.87 14.16 4.52
N ARG A 102 1.31 13.05 4.03
CA ARG A 102 -0.12 12.92 3.70
C ARG A 102 -1.05 13.05 4.92
N MET A 103 -0.62 12.60 6.10
CA MET A 103 -1.41 12.79 7.32
C MET A 103 -1.53 14.26 7.70
N SER A 104 -0.48 15.06 7.45
CA SER A 104 -0.42 16.46 7.88
C SER A 104 -1.37 17.41 7.14
N ASP A 105 -1.86 17.05 5.95
CA ASP A 105 -2.83 17.87 5.19
C ASP A 105 -4.29 17.75 5.67
N ILE A 106 -4.59 16.81 6.58
CA ILE A 106 -5.96 16.57 7.06
C ILE A 106 -6.17 17.36 8.36
N GLY A 107 -6.59 18.62 8.21
CA GLY A 107 -6.90 19.52 9.31
C GLY A 107 -7.99 18.99 10.25
N ASN A 108 -7.63 18.86 11.53
CA ASN A 108 -8.37 18.95 12.81
C ASN A 108 -9.90 18.68 12.93
N LYS A 109 -10.61 18.15 11.94
CA LYS A 109 -12.01 17.74 12.09
C LYS A 109 -12.08 16.29 12.55
N VAL A 110 -12.11 16.15 13.89
CA VAL A 110 -12.26 14.91 14.66
C VAL A 110 -13.54 14.17 14.25
N LYS A 111 -13.43 13.29 13.25
CA LYS A 111 -14.11 12.00 13.28
C LYS A 111 -12.99 10.97 13.37
N THR A 112 -13.06 10.11 14.37
CA THR A 112 -12.12 9.01 14.61
C THR A 112 -12.25 7.99 13.48
N VAL A 113 -11.76 8.34 12.29
CA VAL A 113 -11.69 7.44 11.13
C VAL A 113 -10.29 6.89 11.12
N THR A 114 -10.13 5.65 11.57
CA THR A 114 -8.87 4.92 11.43
C THR A 114 -8.54 4.84 9.94
N LYS A 115 -7.49 5.55 9.51
CA LYS A 115 -6.98 5.44 8.15
C LYS A 115 -6.05 4.23 8.08
N TYR A 116 -6.32 3.39 7.09
CA TYR A 116 -5.50 2.24 6.76
C TYR A 116 -4.69 2.55 5.50
N PHE A 117 -3.44 2.13 5.50
CA PHE A 117 -2.53 2.21 4.38
C PHE A 117 -2.14 0.81 3.96
N ILE A 118 -2.14 0.56 2.66
CA ILE A 118 -1.69 -0.72 2.09
C ILE A 118 -0.28 -0.50 1.56
N VAL A 119 0.65 -1.32 2.00
CA VAL A 119 2.03 -1.29 1.53
C VAL A 119 2.45 -2.64 0.98
N ILE A 120 2.94 -2.63 -0.26
CA ILE A 120 3.38 -3.80 -1.01
C ILE A 120 4.87 -3.66 -1.31
N ASN A 121 5.68 -4.54 -0.74
CA ASN A 121 7.11 -4.65 -1.06
C ASN A 121 7.29 -5.67 -2.18
N TYR A 122 8.04 -5.30 -3.21
CA TYR A 122 8.23 -6.13 -4.39
C TYR A 122 9.60 -5.97 -5.01
N VAL A 123 10.05 -6.98 -5.75
CA VAL A 123 11.30 -6.94 -6.50
C VAL A 123 11.02 -6.58 -7.95
N SER A 124 11.69 -5.54 -8.44
CA SER A 124 11.74 -5.18 -9.86
C SER A 124 13.18 -5.09 -10.29
N ASP A 125 13.55 -5.84 -11.32
CA ASP A 125 14.88 -5.74 -11.94
C ASP A 125 16.03 -5.99 -10.95
N GLY A 126 15.78 -6.85 -9.95
CA GLY A 126 16.74 -7.18 -8.89
C GLY A 126 16.76 -6.20 -7.71
N GLU A 127 16.01 -5.10 -7.78
CA GLU A 127 15.92 -4.09 -6.72
C GLU A 127 14.61 -4.21 -5.94
N GLU A 128 14.69 -4.03 -4.62
CA GLU A 128 13.51 -3.93 -3.77
C GLU A 128 12.84 -2.56 -3.96
N LYS A 129 11.55 -2.59 -4.26
CA LYS A 129 10.70 -1.43 -4.45
C LYS A 129 9.47 -1.54 -3.56
N VAL A 130 8.89 -0.40 -3.24
CA VAL A 130 7.71 -0.33 -2.37
C VAL A 130 6.59 0.40 -3.08
N LEU A 131 5.39 -0.11 -2.93
CA LEU A 131 4.14 0.39 -3.49
C LEU A 131 3.18 0.72 -2.36
N SER A 132 2.49 1.87 -2.44
CA SER A 132 1.68 2.36 -1.33
C SER A 132 0.38 3.05 -1.76
N PHE A 133 -0.65 2.86 -0.93
CA PHE A 133 -2.02 3.36 -1.13
C PHE A 133 -2.64 3.81 0.21
#